data_AF-A0A7X8MWC6-F1
#
_entry.id   AF-A0A7X8MWC6-F1
#
_cell.length_a   1.000
_cell.length_b   1.000
_cell.length_c   1.000
_cell.angle_alpha   90.00
_cell.angle_beta   90.00
_cell.angle_gamma   90.00
#
_symmetry.space_group_name_H-M   'P 1'
#
loop_
_entity.id
_entity.type
_entity.pdbx_description
1 polymer ?
#
loop_
_entity_poly.entity_id
_entity_poly.type
_entity_poly.pdbx_seq_one_letter_code
_entity_poly.pdbx_strand_id
1 'polypeptide(L)'
;MTTYTALTDAVGGSLALSALVGTLPLITFFVMLLAVKARAHVSGLTALAVALAVAVLAFGMPWNLALLSATQGAIFGLFPIVWIVVLALWFYQVTVLSGRFEDMRTIFDTIGGGDLRIQAILIAFCFGG
;
A
#
# COMPACT_ATOMS: atom_id res chain seq x y z
N MET A 1 -31.19 6.64 2.55
CA MET A 1 -29.74 6.37 2.41
C MET A 1 -29.04 7.71 2.34
N THR A 2 -28.13 8.02 3.26
CA THR A 2 -27.33 9.26 3.20
C THR A 2 -26.14 9.00 2.27
N THR A 3 -26.21 9.52 1.05
CA THR A 3 -25.12 9.45 0.08
C THR A 3 -24.40 10.80 0.06
N TYR A 4 -23.08 10.77 -0.04
CA TYR A 4 -22.25 11.97 -0.20
C TYR A 4 -21.41 11.82 -1.47
N THR A 5 -21.38 12.88 -2.29
CA THR A 5 -20.56 12.97 -3.50
C THR A 5 -19.73 14.25 -3.38
N ALA A 6 -18.41 14.11 -3.44
CA ALA A 6 -17.52 15.26 -3.39
C ALA A 6 -17.63 16.07 -4.69
N LEU A 7 -17.80 17.39 -4.56
CA LEU A 7 -17.72 18.33 -5.68
C LEU A 7 -16.25 18.68 -5.95
N THR A 8 -15.90 18.88 -7.22
CA THR A 8 -14.52 19.17 -7.64
C THR A 8 -14.08 20.59 -7.31
N ASP A 9 -15.02 21.48 -6.99
CA ASP A 9 -14.84 22.89 -6.64
C ASP A 9 -15.30 23.20 -5.19
N ALA A 10 -15.39 22.17 -4.35
CA ALA A 10 -15.91 22.26 -2.97
C ALA A 10 -15.23 23.35 -2.12
N VAL A 11 -13.95 23.64 -2.37
CA VAL A 11 -13.19 24.68 -1.67
C VAL A 11 -13.20 25.98 -2.48
N GLY A 12 -13.99 26.95 -2.01
CA GLY A 12 -14.00 28.31 -2.56
C GLY A 12 -14.46 28.43 -4.01
N GLY A 13 -15.19 27.43 -4.55
CA GLY A 13 -15.65 27.42 -5.93
C GLY A 13 -14.53 27.26 -6.96
N SER A 14 -13.35 26.79 -6.53
CA SER A 14 -12.17 26.62 -7.41
C SER A 14 -11.66 25.20 -7.38
N LEU A 15 -11.51 24.63 -8.57
CA LEU A 15 -10.89 23.32 -8.80
C LEU A 15 -9.45 23.27 -8.27
N ALA A 16 -8.67 24.33 -8.52
CA ALA A 16 -7.26 24.37 -8.12
C ALA A 16 -7.10 24.40 -6.59
N LEU A 17 -7.94 25.18 -5.90
CA LEU A 17 -7.93 25.23 -4.43
C LEU A 17 -8.37 23.90 -3.82
N SER A 18 -9.43 23.31 -4.36
CA SER A 18 -9.93 22.00 -3.90
C SER A 18 -8.87 20.91 -4.10
N ALA A 19 -8.16 20.92 -5.24
CA ALA A 19 -7.05 20.01 -5.49
C ALA A 19 -5.89 20.22 -4.49
N LEU A 20 -5.47 21.47 -4.25
CA LEU A 20 -4.41 21.78 -3.29
C LEU A 20 -4.77 21.28 -1.88
N VAL A 21 -5.97 21.58 -1.40
CA VAL A 21 -6.44 21.11 -0.09
C VAL A 21 -6.53 19.58 -0.04
N GLY A 22 -6.95 18.94 -1.13
CA GLY A 22 -6.98 17.48 -1.25
C GLY A 22 -5.61 16.81 -1.17
N THR A 23 -4.51 17.52 -1.45
CA THR A 23 -3.15 16.97 -1.32
C THR A 23 -2.59 16.99 0.10
N LEU A 24 -3.21 17.71 1.04
CA LEU A 24 -2.70 17.87 2.41
C LEU A 24 -2.41 16.55 3.15
N PRO A 25 -3.26 15.50 3.08
CA PRO A 25 -2.97 14.23 3.74
C PRO A 25 -1.71 13.55 3.18
N LEU A 26 -1.53 13.64 1.85
CA LEU A 26 -0.38 13.06 1.15
C LEU A 26 0.92 13.78 1.51
N ILE A 27 0.89 15.11 1.50
CA ILE A 27 2.02 15.94 1.92
C ILE A 27 2.36 15.64 3.38
N THR A 28 1.36 15.56 4.26
CA THR A 28 1.55 15.22 5.67
C THR A 28 2.24 13.87 5.82
N PHE A 29 1.78 12.85 5.10
CA PHE A 29 2.38 11.52 5.12
C PHE A 29 3.86 11.55 4.74
N PHE A 30 4.21 12.18 3.61
CA PHE A 30 5.60 12.25 3.15
C PHE A 30 6.48 13.12 4.04
N VAL A 31 5.97 14.25 4.56
CA VAL A 31 6.75 15.08 5.50
C VAL A 31 7.03 14.30 6.79
N MET A 32 6.05 13.60 7.34
CA MET A 32 6.25 12.76 8.52
C MET A 32 7.26 11.64 8.26
N LEU A 33 7.22 11.02 7.08
CA LEU A 33 8.08 9.89 6.75
C LEU A 33 9.51 10.31 6.34
N LEU A 34 9.67 11.34 5.51
CA LEU A 34 10.96 11.75 4.93
C LEU A 34 11.67 12.81 5.79
N ALA A 35 10.95 13.81 6.29
CA ALA A 35 11.56 14.93 7.02
C ALA A 35 11.63 14.63 8.52
N VAL A 36 10.51 14.25 9.13
CA VAL A 36 10.45 13.92 10.57
C VAL A 36 11.01 12.53 10.85
N LYS A 37 11.06 11.66 9.83
CA LYS A 37 11.53 10.26 9.94
C LYS A 37 10.75 9.46 10.99
N ALA A 38 9.45 9.74 11.11
CA ALA A 38 8.57 8.99 11.98
C ALA A 38 8.34 7.56 11.46
N ARG A 39 7.91 6.68 12.35
CA ARG A 39 7.56 5.30 12.00
C ARG A 39 6.36 5.32 11.05
N ALA A 40 6.34 4.42 10.08
CA ALA A 40 5.30 4.37 9.03
C ALA A 40 3.86 4.37 9.58
N HIS A 41 3.61 3.68 10.71
CA HIS A 41 2.29 3.67 11.34
C HIS A 41 1.90 5.04 11.93
N VAL A 42 2.86 5.80 12.47
CA VAL A 42 2.61 7.16 12.97
C VAL A 42 2.33 8.10 11.80
N SER A 43 3.16 8.06 10.75
CA SER A 43 2.96 8.86 9.54
C SER A 43 1.58 8.58 8.93
N GLY A 44 1.20 7.32 8.81
CA GLY A 44 -0.11 6.90 8.32
C GLY A 44 -1.27 7.41 9.18
N LEU A 45 -1.16 7.30 10.51
CA LEU A 45 -2.21 7.75 11.42
C LEU A 45 -2.39 9.27 11.39
N THR A 46 -1.29 10.02 11.31
CA THR A 46 -1.34 11.48 11.19
C THR A 46 -1.94 11.93 9.85
N ALA A 47 -1.56 11.27 8.75
CA ALA A 47 -2.15 11.54 7.44
C ALA A 47 -3.65 11.22 7.41
N LEU A 48 -4.08 10.13 8.06
CA LEU A 48 -5.49 9.78 8.23
C LEU A 48 -6.25 10.86 9.00
N ALA A 49 -5.68 11.36 10.10
CA ALA A 49 -6.29 12.45 10.87
C ALA A 49 -6.46 13.72 10.03
N VAL A 50 -5.46 14.08 9.23
CA VAL A 50 -5.54 15.21 8.28
C VAL A 50 -6.59 14.95 7.20
N ALA A 51 -6.66 13.73 6.66
CA ALA A 51 -7.68 13.36 5.67
C ALA A 51 -9.11 13.51 6.22
N LEU A 52 -9.34 13.05 7.44
CA LEU A 52 -10.64 13.21 8.11
C LEU A 52 -10.99 14.69 8.33
N ALA A 53 -10.02 15.50 8.79
CA ALA A 53 -10.21 16.93 8.98
C ALA A 53 -10.55 17.62 7.65
N VAL A 54 -9.83 17.32 6.57
CA VAL A 54 -10.08 17.86 5.23
C VAL A 54 -11.46 17.44 4.71
N ALA A 55 -11.81 16.16 4.84
CA ALA A 55 -13.10 15.65 4.37
C ALA A 55 -14.28 16.35 5.05
N VAL A 56 -14.22 16.53 6.37
CA VAL A 56 -15.31 17.15 7.14
C VAL A 56 -15.33 18.67 6.98
N LEU A 57 -14.18 19.33 7.14
CA LEU A 57 -14.11 20.80 7.23
C LEU A 57 -14.07 21.48 5.86
N ALA A 58 -13.33 20.93 4.90
CA ALA A 58 -13.14 21.56 3.59
C ALA A 58 -14.14 21.05 2.55
N PHE A 59 -14.48 19.76 2.59
CA PHE A 59 -15.38 19.13 1.63
C PHE A 59 -16.82 18.98 2.15
N GLY A 60 -17.08 19.30 3.43
CA GLY A 60 -18.43 19.26 4.01
C GLY A 60 -19.00 17.84 4.13
N MET A 61 -18.14 16.82 4.15
CA MET A 61 -18.57 15.44 4.32
C MET A 61 -19.13 15.21 5.73
N PRO A 62 -20.32 14.60 5.88
CA PRO A 62 -20.84 14.21 7.18
C PRO A 62 -19.85 13.31 7.94
N TRP A 63 -19.59 13.61 9.22
CA TRP A 63 -18.55 12.94 10.03
C TRP A 63 -18.74 11.41 10.11
N ASN A 64 -20.00 10.95 10.12
CA ASN A 64 -20.35 9.53 10.13
C ASN A 64 -19.90 8.83 8.83
N LEU A 65 -20.08 9.48 7.68
CA LEU A 65 -19.64 8.94 6.39
C LEU A 65 -18.11 9.01 6.27
N ALA A 66 -17.47 10.05 6.80
CA ALA A 66 -16.01 10.18 6.79
C ALA A 66 -15.35 9.03 7.58
N LEU A 67 -15.84 8.73 8.78
CA LEU A 67 -15.37 7.59 9.57
C LEU A 67 -15.67 6.24 8.89
N LEU A 68 -16.86 6.09 8.30
CA LEU A 68 -17.20 4.89 7.54
C LEU A 68 -16.21 4.67 6.38
N SER A 69 -15.90 5.72 5.61
CA SER A 69 -14.93 5.68 4.52
C SER A 69 -13.51 5.34 5.03
N ALA A 70 -13.09 5.90 6.17
CA ALA A 70 -11.81 5.57 6.79
C ALA A 70 -11.73 4.08 7.18
N THR A 71 -12.76 3.53 7.83
CA THR A 71 -12.78 2.11 8.21
C THR A 71 -12.86 1.19 6.99
N GLN A 72 -13.62 1.57 5.96
CA GLN A 72 -13.65 0.87 4.68
C GLN A 72 -12.24 0.83 4.09
N GLY A 73 -11.56 1.97 3.98
CA GLY A 73 -10.19 2.04 3.48
C GLY A 73 -9.22 1.16 4.29
N ALA A 74 -9.35 1.15 5.62
CA ALA A 74 -8.54 0.30 6.48
C ALA A 74 -8.73 -1.20 6.19
N ILE A 75 -9.98 -1.65 6.02
CA ILE A 75 -10.29 -3.05 5.68
C ILE A 75 -9.78 -3.39 4.27
N PHE A 76 -10.04 -2.54 3.28
CA PHE A 76 -9.59 -2.74 1.90
C PHE A 76 -8.07 -2.69 1.76
N GLY A 77 -7.36 -1.97 2.64
CA GLY A 77 -5.90 -1.98 2.68
C GLY A 77 -5.35 -3.20 3.40
N LEU A 78 -5.85 -3.50 4.59
CA LEU A 78 -5.32 -4.56 5.44
C LEU A 78 -5.63 -5.96 4.90
N PHE A 79 -6.85 -6.18 4.43
CA PHE A 79 -7.32 -7.51 4.06
C PHE A 79 -6.50 -8.13 2.90
N PRO A 80 -6.27 -7.43 1.76
CA PRO A 80 -5.45 -7.98 0.68
C PRO A 80 -3.99 -8.21 1.10
N ILE A 81 -3.41 -7.31 1.90
CA ILE A 81 -2.02 -7.45 2.38
C ILE A 81 -1.88 -8.71 3.23
N VAL A 82 -2.77 -8.90 4.20
CA VAL A 82 -2.78 -10.10 5.06
C VAL A 82 -2.96 -11.35 4.21
N TRP A 83 -3.89 -11.34 3.27
CA TRP A 83 -4.15 -12.48 2.39
C TRP A 83 -2.94 -12.85 1.54
N ILE A 84 -2.24 -11.87 0.97
CA ILE A 84 -1.02 -12.07 0.19
C ILE A 84 0.08 -12.69 1.06
N VAL A 85 0.32 -12.15 2.26
CA VAL A 85 1.37 -12.67 3.17
C VAL A 85 1.06 -14.09 3.61
N VAL A 86 -0.19 -14.38 3.98
CA VAL A 86 -0.61 -15.73 4.39
C VAL A 86 -0.45 -16.73 3.24
N LEU A 87 -0.92 -16.39 2.03
CA LEU A 87 -0.76 -17.26 0.88
C LEU A 87 0.71 -17.48 0.51
N ALA A 88 1.53 -16.44 0.57
CA ALA A 88 2.96 -16.55 0.29
C ALA A 88 3.68 -17.45 1.30
N LEU A 89 3.39 -17.29 2.60
CA LEU A 89 3.95 -18.14 3.66
C LEU A 89 3.47 -19.59 3.53
N TRP A 90 2.18 -19.79 3.25
CA TRP A 90 1.64 -21.13 3.02
C TRP A 90 2.29 -21.80 1.81
N PHE A 91 2.39 -21.10 0.68
CA PHE A 91 3.04 -21.60 -0.52
C PHE A 91 4.52 -21.93 -0.27
N TYR A 92 5.23 -21.08 0.46
CA TYR A 92 6.61 -21.35 0.89
C TYR A 92 6.70 -22.63 1.72
N GLN A 93 5.82 -22.82 2.72
CA GLN A 93 5.83 -24.04 3.52
C GLN A 93 5.54 -25.28 2.69
N VAL A 94 4.58 -25.22 1.76
CA VAL A 94 4.26 -26.33 0.86
C VAL A 94 5.45 -26.71 -0.02
N THR A 95 6.17 -25.73 -0.58
CA THR A 95 7.36 -25.97 -1.43
C THR A 95 8.53 -26.55 -0.64
N VAL A 96 8.72 -26.12 0.62
CA VAL A 96 9.74 -26.69 1.52
C VAL A 96 9.37 -28.12 1.93
N LEU A 97 8.14 -28.36 2.39
CA LEU A 97 7.66 -29.69 2.82
C LEU A 97 7.68 -30.73 1.69
N SER A 98 7.44 -30.30 0.44
CA SER A 98 7.44 -31.18 -0.73
C SER A 98 8.84 -31.45 -1.30
N GLY A 99 9.91 -30.88 -0.73
CA GLY A 99 11.29 -31.04 -1.24
C GLY A 99 11.53 -30.38 -2.60
N ARG A 100 10.56 -29.63 -3.14
CA ARG A 100 10.65 -28.95 -4.44
C ARG A 100 11.74 -27.87 -4.45
N PHE A 101 12.09 -27.35 -3.28
CA PHE A 101 13.15 -26.36 -3.12
C PHE A 101 14.53 -26.96 -3.45
N GLU A 102 14.78 -28.19 -3.00
CA GLU A 102 16.01 -28.95 -3.28
C GLU A 102 16.09 -29.38 -4.75
N ASP A 103 14.96 -29.74 -5.36
CA ASP A 103 14.88 -29.99 -6.80
C ASP A 103 15.24 -28.73 -7.60
N MET A 104 14.70 -27.56 -7.23
CA MET A 104 15.06 -26.30 -7.87
C MET A 104 16.56 -25.99 -7.73
N ARG A 105 17.13 -26.15 -6.53
CA ARG A 105 18.57 -25.91 -6.30
C ARG A 105 19.43 -26.81 -7.19
N THR A 106 19.08 -28.09 -7.30
CA THR A 106 19.81 -29.06 -8.13
C THR A 106 19.75 -28.69 -9.62
N ILE A 107 18.58 -28.28 -10.11
CA ILE A 107 18.42 -27.83 -11.51
C ILE A 107 19.25 -26.57 -11.78
N PHE A 108 19.24 -25.59 -10.86
CA PHE A 108 20.03 -24.37 -11.01
C PHE A 108 21.54 -24.60 -10.92
N ASP A 109 22.01 -25.52 -10.08
CA ASP A 109 23.43 -25.89 -10.02
C ASP A 109 23.88 -26.61 -11.29
N THR A 110 23.02 -27.45 -11.87
CA THR A 110 23.30 -28.15 -13.14
C THR A 110 23.39 -27.19 -14.33
N ILE A 111 22.49 -26.21 -14.41
CA ILE A 111 22.44 -25.25 -15.53
C ILE A 111 23.47 -24.13 -15.37
N GLY A 112 23.66 -23.62 -14.14
CA GLY A 112 24.58 -22.53 -13.84
C GLY A 112 26.04 -22.97 -13.70
N GLY A 113 26.32 -24.28 -13.61
CA GLY A 113 27.67 -24.81 -13.39
C GLY A 113 28.33 -24.29 -12.09
N GLY A 114 27.52 -23.87 -11.11
CA GLY A 114 27.98 -23.21 -9.89
C GLY A 114 28.32 -21.71 -10.03
N ASP A 115 28.12 -21.08 -11.19
CA ASP A 115 28.33 -19.64 -11.36
C ASP A 115 27.11 -18.84 -10.89
N LEU A 116 27.29 -18.11 -9.78
CA LEU A 116 26.30 -17.25 -9.16
C LEU A 116 25.76 -16.16 -10.11
N ARG A 117 26.57 -15.73 -11.09
CA ARG A 117 26.18 -14.68 -12.05
C ARG A 117 25.10 -15.18 -12.99
N ILE A 118 25.25 -16.40 -13.50
CA ILE A 118 24.29 -17.02 -14.41
C ILE A 118 22.98 -17.30 -13.65
N GLN A 119 23.07 -17.78 -12.40
CA GLN A 119 21.89 -17.96 -11.53
C GLN A 119 21.15 -16.64 -11.30
N ALA A 120 21.86 -15.54 -11.00
CA ALA A 120 21.24 -14.24 -10.78
C ALA A 120 20.50 -13.72 -12.04
N ILE A 121 21.07 -13.90 -13.23
CA ILE A 121 20.43 -13.52 -14.51
C ILE A 121 19.16 -14.34 -14.75
N LEU A 122 19.22 -15.65 -14.49
CA LEU A 122 18.08 -16.54 -14.71
C LEU A 122 16.92 -16.23 -13.75
N ILE A 123 17.22 -15.93 -12.48
CA ILE A 123 16.22 -15.48 -11.50
C ILE A 123 15.62 -14.14 -11.94
N ALA A 124 16.45 -13.17 -12.34
CA ALA A 124 15.97 -11.87 -12.82
C ALA A 124 15.03 -12.03 -14.04
N PHE A 125 15.38 -12.88 -15.00
CA PHE A 125 14.53 -13.18 -16.17
C PHE A 125 13.18 -13.78 -15.77
N CYS A 126 13.17 -14.78 -14.87
CA CYS A 126 11.94 -15.45 -14.45
C CYS A 126 11.02 -14.59 -13.57
N PHE A 127 11.56 -13.62 -12.82
CA PHE A 127 10.81 -12.77 -11.91
C PHE A 127 10.55 -11.35 -12.44
N GLY A 128 10.76 -11.12 -13.74
CA GLY A 128 10.36 -9.89 -14.42
C GLY A 128 11.47 -8.85 -14.56
N GLY A 129 12.50 -9.20 -15.33
CA GLY A 129 13.33 -8.20 -16.02
C GLY A 129 12.53 -7.40 -17.05
#